data_AF-A0A2W0B850-F1
#
_entry.id   AF-A0A2W0B850-F1
#
_cell.length_a   1.000
_cell.length_b   1.000
_cell.length_c   1.000
_cell.angle_alpha   90.00
_cell.angle_beta   90.00
_cell.angle_gamma   90.00
#
_symmetry.space_group_name_H-M   'P 1'
#
loop_
_entity.id
_entity.type
_entity.pdbx_description
1 polymer ?
#
loop_
_entity_poly.entity_id
_entity_poly.type
_entity_poly.pdbx_seq_one_letter_code
_entity_poly.pdbx_strand_id
1 'polypeptide(L)'
;MTIAKKLYWGFGGMIALALILALVNQFALWREQAAKRKIDRSFQVLRDTSTLQYLLSQNQIHLNNYLLSGDSSEADKVLSGVTQLDEAIHRTEVKATAEEQIPLERLNDAEHDWAEHFARPLIEKRRQVDSGNGTVAELQIFYLQLNPGDWLKKVKDPIDQTMAATESDLQEHQISDSTKSMLSFWFSILAGVAAVGGGMAIAYRTAISISEPLVHLMMVAREIGESGDLDQKIDLDRKDEVGELSKTFNKMIAYLKEMAGVSEAIAGGDLTFQVQPRSHSDTLGKAFSEMTIGLRQLVRSVRESASQVAGGSTEVASASDESAKINIQAASAIDEVTSTMHEMSINVQNMVKNTQTQASSVSETSASIDQMVASIQRVADTAKVLLDISQLRQPELKTRNSACFSCCPRSQPHQHLDSKLISHHRRARSARRQHRQDRGGDRRSRRADEPSCPQRCH
;
A
#
# COMPACT_ATOMS: atom_id res chain seq x y z
N MET A 1 -27.58 -16.07 -1.97
CA MET A 1 -28.46 -14.88 -1.76
C MET A 1 -27.56 -13.76 -1.31
N THR A 2 -27.63 -12.57 -1.93
CA THR A 2 -26.61 -11.53 -1.71
C THR A 2 -26.54 -11.03 -0.25
N ILE A 3 -25.37 -10.58 0.22
CA ILE A 3 -25.17 -9.98 1.55
C ILE A 3 -26.16 -8.83 1.74
N ALA A 4 -26.29 -7.96 0.74
CA ALA A 4 -27.27 -6.87 0.75
C ALA A 4 -28.71 -7.39 0.95
N LYS A 5 -29.12 -8.46 0.25
CA LYS A 5 -30.46 -9.07 0.44
C LYS A 5 -30.60 -9.71 1.83
N LYS A 6 -29.56 -10.34 2.39
CA LYS A 6 -29.58 -10.85 3.77
C LYS A 6 -29.80 -9.71 4.77
N LEU A 7 -29.08 -8.59 4.63
CA LEU A 7 -29.29 -7.40 5.47
C LEU A 7 -30.69 -6.80 5.31
N TYR A 8 -31.18 -6.61 4.08
CA TYR A 8 -32.52 -6.07 3.85
C TYR A 8 -33.62 -6.94 4.44
N TRP A 9 -33.53 -8.27 4.34
CA TRP A 9 -34.47 -9.18 5.01
C TRP A 9 -34.33 -9.19 6.53
N GLY A 10 -33.11 -9.06 7.06
CA GLY A 10 -32.86 -8.98 8.50
C GLY A 10 -33.41 -7.69 9.13
N PHE A 11 -32.97 -6.53 8.63
CA PHE A 11 -33.44 -5.22 9.10
C PHE A 11 -34.91 -4.96 8.76
N GLY A 12 -35.36 -5.33 7.56
CA GLY A 12 -36.77 -5.23 7.18
C GLY A 12 -37.67 -6.12 8.06
N GLY A 13 -37.21 -7.33 8.38
CA GLY A 13 -37.89 -8.22 9.33
C GLY A 13 -38.00 -7.61 10.73
N MET A 14 -36.89 -7.10 11.28
CA MET A 14 -36.88 -6.42 12.58
C MET A 14 -37.78 -5.18 12.62
N ILE A 15 -37.77 -4.35 11.58
CA ILE A 15 -38.62 -3.16 11.47
C ILE A 15 -40.11 -3.53 11.35
N ALA A 16 -40.45 -4.50 10.48
CA ALA A 16 -41.83 -4.95 10.32
C ALA A 16 -42.40 -5.54 11.63
N LEU A 17 -41.60 -6.32 12.33
CA LEU A 17 -41.92 -6.91 13.64
C LEU A 17 -42.09 -5.84 14.73
N ALA A 18 -41.26 -4.79 14.74
CA ALA A 18 -41.43 -3.64 15.63
C ALA A 18 -42.69 -2.81 15.30
N LEU A 19 -43.02 -2.62 14.02
CA LEU A 19 -44.24 -1.95 13.58
C LEU A 19 -45.51 -2.75 13.94
N ILE A 20 -45.48 -4.08 13.81
CA ILE A 20 -46.57 -4.96 14.26
C ILE A 20 -46.78 -4.82 15.77
N LEU A 21 -45.72 -4.85 16.57
CA LEU A 21 -45.79 -4.64 18.02
C LEU A 21 -46.37 -3.26 18.36
N ALA A 22 -45.91 -2.21 17.69
CA ALA A 22 -46.44 -0.85 17.88
C ALA A 22 -47.94 -0.75 17.54
N LEU A 23 -48.40 -1.37 16.45
CA LEU A 23 -49.81 -1.41 16.05
C LEU A 23 -50.67 -2.20 17.05
N VAL A 24 -50.20 -3.36 17.53
CA VAL A 24 -50.90 -4.16 18.55
C VAL A 24 -51.04 -3.36 19.86
N ASN A 25 -49.97 -2.71 20.31
CA ASN A 25 -50.00 -1.88 21.52
C ASN A 25 -50.92 -0.66 21.36
N GLN A 26 -50.85 0.04 20.22
CA GLN A 26 -51.71 1.18 19.94
C GLN A 26 -53.20 0.80 19.87
N PHE A 27 -53.52 -0.37 19.31
CA PHE A 27 -54.88 -0.90 19.27
C PHE A 27 -55.40 -1.28 20.67
N ALA A 28 -54.55 -1.86 21.52
CA ALA A 28 -54.89 -2.13 22.92
C ALA A 28 -55.20 -0.83 23.69
N LEU A 29 -54.35 0.19 23.56
CA LEU A 29 -54.53 1.51 24.18
C LEU A 29 -55.80 2.22 23.69
N TRP A 30 -56.12 2.15 22.39
CA TRP A 30 -57.38 2.68 21.84
C TRP A 30 -58.61 2.01 22.44
N ARG A 31 -58.58 0.68 22.60
CA ARG A 31 -59.67 -0.08 23.22
C ARG A 31 -59.86 0.27 24.70
N GLU A 32 -58.77 0.44 25.45
CA GLU A 32 -58.80 0.84 26.86
C GLU A 32 -59.36 2.25 27.05
N GLN A 33 -58.97 3.20 26.19
CA GLN A 33 -59.51 4.57 26.21
C GLN A 33 -61.01 4.62 25.89
N ALA A 34 -61.51 3.74 25.00
CA ALA A 34 -62.93 3.66 24.69
C ALA A 34 -63.76 3.21 25.91
N ALA A 35 -63.28 2.22 26.67
CA ALA A 35 -63.92 1.78 27.92
C ALA A 35 -63.93 2.89 28.99
N LYS A 36 -62.80 3.57 29.21
CA LYS A 36 -62.69 4.65 30.19
C LYS A 36 -63.68 5.81 29.95
N ARG A 37 -63.98 6.13 28.69
CA ARG A 37 -64.98 7.17 28.33
C ARG A 37 -66.42 6.80 28.66
N LYS A 38 -66.77 5.50 28.71
CA LYS A 38 -68.09 5.06 29.20
C LYS A 38 -68.20 5.27 30.70
N ILE A 39 -67.24 4.74 31.45
CA ILE A 39 -67.21 4.80 32.91
C ILE A 39 -67.29 6.25 33.43
N ASP A 40 -66.54 7.18 32.81
CA ASP A 40 -66.59 8.61 33.16
C ASP A 40 -67.97 9.24 32.91
N ARG A 41 -68.65 8.87 31.82
CA ARG A 41 -70.04 9.30 31.55
C ARG A 41 -71.00 8.79 32.63
N SER A 42 -70.98 7.49 32.94
CA SER A 42 -71.89 6.89 33.91
C SER A 42 -71.69 7.50 35.32
N PHE A 43 -70.44 7.82 35.70
CA PHE A 43 -70.17 8.61 36.91
C PHE A 43 -70.71 10.05 36.86
N GLN A 44 -70.63 10.73 35.71
CA GLN A 44 -71.23 12.06 35.56
C GLN A 44 -72.76 12.00 35.68
N VAL A 45 -73.43 11.04 35.03
CA VAL A 45 -74.89 10.87 35.11
C VAL A 45 -75.34 10.60 36.55
N LEU A 46 -74.65 9.73 37.30
CA LEU A 46 -74.96 9.49 38.73
C LEU A 46 -74.83 10.76 39.59
N ARG A 47 -73.75 11.52 39.43
CA ARG A 47 -73.50 12.75 40.19
C ARG A 47 -74.49 13.86 39.85
N ASP A 48 -74.81 14.00 38.56
CA ASP A 48 -75.72 15.04 38.10
C ASP A 48 -77.17 14.66 38.53
N THR A 49 -77.54 13.37 38.51
CA THR A 49 -78.82 12.86 39.04
C THR A 49 -78.98 13.07 40.55
N SER A 50 -77.93 12.90 41.36
CA SER A 50 -78.01 13.24 42.80
C SER A 50 -78.10 14.75 43.05
N THR A 51 -77.65 15.58 42.10
CA THR A 51 -77.89 17.03 42.11
C THR A 51 -79.37 17.36 41.82
N LEU A 52 -80.04 16.60 40.93
CA LEU A 52 -81.49 16.73 40.72
C LEU A 52 -82.28 16.45 42.01
N GLN A 53 -81.96 15.36 42.73
CA GLN A 53 -82.58 15.04 44.02
C GLN A 53 -82.42 16.18 45.04
N TYR A 54 -81.23 16.80 45.10
CA TYR A 54 -80.97 17.94 45.97
C TYR A 54 -81.82 19.16 45.59
N LEU A 55 -81.86 19.55 44.31
CA LEU A 55 -82.63 20.70 43.83
C LEU A 55 -84.14 20.52 44.06
N LEU A 56 -84.68 19.35 43.78
CA LEU A 56 -86.07 18.99 44.07
C LEU A 56 -86.41 19.14 45.57
N SER A 57 -85.51 18.67 46.43
CA SER A 57 -85.64 18.82 47.88
C SER A 57 -85.59 20.30 48.31
N GLN A 58 -84.70 21.11 47.74
CA GLN A 58 -84.67 22.56 47.99
C GLN A 58 -85.97 23.25 47.52
N ASN A 59 -86.46 22.96 46.32
CA ASN A 59 -87.70 23.54 45.78
C ASN A 59 -88.91 23.24 46.69
N GLN A 60 -89.01 22.00 47.18
CA GLN A 60 -90.06 21.61 48.13
C GLN A 60 -89.88 22.29 49.51
N ILE A 61 -88.65 22.44 50.01
CA ILE A 61 -88.35 23.14 51.27
C ILE A 61 -88.72 24.62 51.16
N HIS A 62 -88.33 25.31 50.08
CA HIS A 62 -88.66 26.73 49.87
C HIS A 62 -90.17 26.96 49.73
N LEU A 63 -90.89 26.06 49.03
CA LEU A 63 -92.36 26.15 48.97
C LEU A 63 -92.99 25.97 50.35
N ASN A 64 -92.57 24.97 51.13
CA ASN A 64 -93.06 24.75 52.49
C ASN A 64 -92.71 25.91 53.43
N ASN A 65 -91.50 26.47 53.33
CA ASN A 65 -91.08 27.66 54.08
C ASN A 65 -92.00 28.84 53.75
N TYR A 66 -92.25 29.13 52.46
CA TYR A 66 -93.14 30.22 52.06
C TYR A 66 -94.57 30.01 52.57
N LEU A 67 -95.11 28.79 52.43
CA LEU A 67 -96.46 28.45 52.91
C LEU A 67 -96.62 28.61 54.42
N LEU A 68 -95.54 28.50 55.20
CA LEU A 68 -95.52 28.75 56.64
C LEU A 68 -95.27 30.23 56.97
N SER A 69 -94.23 30.85 56.41
CA SER A 69 -93.73 32.17 56.82
C SER A 69 -94.39 33.36 56.13
N GLY A 70 -94.81 33.21 54.86
CA GLY A 70 -95.21 34.32 53.99
C GLY A 70 -94.06 35.15 53.42
N ASP A 71 -92.79 34.75 53.60
CA ASP A 71 -91.63 35.47 53.04
C ASP A 71 -91.51 35.28 51.52
N SER A 72 -91.79 36.34 50.76
CA SER A 72 -91.70 36.31 49.29
C SER A 72 -90.31 35.92 48.76
N SER A 73 -89.24 36.09 49.55
CA SER A 73 -87.90 35.61 49.18
C SER A 73 -87.86 34.10 48.98
N GLU A 74 -88.66 33.33 49.71
CA GLU A 74 -88.77 31.88 49.52
C GLU A 74 -89.59 31.52 48.25
N ALA A 75 -90.60 32.32 47.89
CA ALA A 75 -91.35 32.14 46.64
C ALA A 75 -90.47 32.42 45.40
N ASP A 76 -89.63 33.46 45.44
CA ASP A 76 -88.65 33.75 44.37
C ASP A 76 -87.60 32.63 44.24
N LYS A 77 -87.22 31.97 45.35
CA LYS A 77 -86.35 30.78 45.35
C LYS A 77 -87.03 29.56 44.74
N VAL A 78 -88.33 29.37 44.93
CA VAL A 78 -89.08 28.31 44.21
C VAL A 78 -89.04 28.56 42.70
N LEU A 79 -89.38 29.78 42.24
CA LEU A 79 -89.46 30.10 40.81
C LEU A 79 -88.09 30.03 40.10
N SER A 80 -87.04 30.49 40.76
CA SER A 80 -85.66 30.37 40.26
C SER A 80 -85.08 28.95 40.41
N GLY A 81 -85.55 28.18 41.39
CA GLY A 81 -85.19 26.79 41.62
C GLY A 81 -85.80 25.82 40.60
N VAL A 82 -87.04 26.07 40.14
CA VAL A 82 -87.65 25.42 38.97
C VAL A 82 -86.76 25.58 37.74
N THR A 83 -86.35 26.83 37.45
CA THR A 83 -85.50 27.15 36.28
C THR A 83 -84.11 26.48 36.36
N GLN A 84 -83.52 26.40 37.56
CA GLN A 84 -82.24 25.70 37.77
C GLN A 84 -82.37 24.18 37.64
N LEU A 85 -83.54 23.63 37.95
CA LEU A 85 -83.82 22.20 37.86
C LEU A 85 -84.05 21.76 36.42
N ASP A 86 -84.84 22.49 35.62
CA ASP A 86 -84.93 22.28 34.16
C ASP A 86 -83.54 22.29 33.48
N GLU A 87 -82.71 23.30 33.77
CA GLU A 87 -81.34 23.35 33.23
C GLU A 87 -80.50 22.15 33.71
N ALA A 88 -80.71 21.65 34.94
CA ALA A 88 -80.02 20.47 35.44
C ALA A 88 -80.51 19.16 34.78
N ILE A 89 -81.81 19.02 34.52
CA ILE A 89 -82.41 17.87 33.82
C ILE A 89 -81.84 17.83 32.39
N HIS A 90 -81.95 18.92 31.63
CA HIS A 90 -81.44 18.99 30.24
C HIS A 90 -79.92 18.74 30.17
N ARG A 91 -79.12 19.25 31.12
CA ARG A 91 -77.66 18.97 31.20
C ARG A 91 -77.35 17.50 31.52
N THR A 92 -78.25 16.77 32.16
CA THR A 92 -78.12 15.33 32.45
C THR A 92 -78.55 14.51 31.23
N GLU A 93 -79.68 14.86 30.60
CA GLU A 93 -80.24 14.20 29.42
C GLU A 93 -79.28 14.17 28.22
N VAL A 94 -78.53 15.26 28.00
CA VAL A 94 -77.50 15.36 26.93
C VAL A 94 -76.31 14.40 27.15
N LYS A 95 -76.12 13.90 28.37
CA LYS A 95 -75.06 12.93 28.73
C LYS A 95 -75.57 11.50 28.83
N ALA A 96 -76.85 11.34 29.16
CA ALA A 96 -77.54 10.08 29.32
C ALA A 96 -77.54 9.23 28.04
N THR A 97 -77.72 7.93 28.21
CA THR A 97 -78.04 7.00 27.11
C THR A 97 -79.52 7.06 26.74
N ALA A 98 -79.90 6.55 25.57
CA ALA A 98 -81.29 6.53 25.11
C ALA A 98 -82.27 5.77 26.03
N GLU A 99 -81.76 4.92 26.93
CA GLU A 99 -82.56 4.21 27.94
C GLU A 99 -82.76 5.06 29.21
N GLU A 100 -81.74 5.84 29.60
CA GLU A 100 -81.76 6.79 30.72
C GLU A 100 -82.47 8.12 30.38
N GLN A 101 -82.60 8.46 29.11
CA GLN A 101 -83.31 9.68 28.65
C GLN A 101 -84.82 9.61 28.91
N ILE A 102 -85.46 8.44 28.73
CA ILE A 102 -86.91 8.29 28.86
C ILE A 102 -87.41 8.56 30.31
N PRO A 103 -86.71 8.13 31.38
CA PRO A 103 -87.01 8.60 32.73
C PRO A 103 -86.77 10.10 32.94
N LEU A 104 -85.75 10.70 32.33
CA LEU A 104 -85.43 12.13 32.48
C LEU A 104 -86.47 13.03 31.79
N GLU A 105 -87.01 12.62 30.64
CA GLU A 105 -88.14 13.27 29.95
C GLU A 105 -89.37 13.31 30.87
N ARG A 106 -89.77 12.16 31.44
CA ARG A 106 -90.88 12.08 32.41
C ARG A 106 -90.64 12.87 33.70
N LEU A 107 -89.38 12.98 34.14
CA LEU A 107 -89.02 13.82 35.26
C LEU A 107 -89.25 15.29 34.94
N ASN A 108 -88.93 15.73 33.71
CA ASN A 108 -89.18 17.10 33.28
C ASN A 108 -90.68 17.42 33.20
N ASP A 109 -91.48 16.50 32.65
CA ASP A 109 -92.95 16.59 32.64
C ASP A 109 -93.52 16.72 34.07
N ALA A 110 -93.02 15.91 35.01
CA ALA A 110 -93.45 15.92 36.41
C ALA A 110 -92.97 17.17 37.21
N GLU A 111 -91.91 17.83 36.75
CA GLU A 111 -91.45 19.13 37.24
C GLU A 111 -92.38 20.24 36.75
N HIS A 112 -92.64 20.29 35.43
CA HIS A 112 -93.51 21.29 34.81
C HIS A 112 -94.96 21.20 35.32
N ASP A 113 -95.51 19.98 35.50
CA ASP A 113 -96.82 19.73 36.12
C ASP A 113 -96.87 20.32 37.54
N TRP A 114 -95.79 20.16 38.32
CA TRP A 114 -95.69 20.73 39.66
C TRP A 114 -95.56 22.25 39.66
N ALA A 115 -94.71 22.81 38.79
CA ALA A 115 -94.50 24.24 38.71
C ALA A 115 -95.81 25.00 38.41
N GLU A 116 -96.58 24.54 37.42
CA GLU A 116 -97.81 25.21 36.97
C GLU A 116 -99.09 24.80 37.73
N HIS A 117 -99.26 23.52 38.11
CA HIS A 117 -100.50 23.05 38.75
C HIS A 117 -100.42 22.89 40.28
N PHE A 118 -99.22 22.81 40.87
CA PHE A 118 -99.04 22.68 42.32
C PHE A 118 -98.46 23.95 42.95
N ALA A 119 -97.23 24.32 42.60
CA ALA A 119 -96.46 25.38 43.25
C ALA A 119 -97.04 26.78 42.99
N ARG A 120 -97.25 27.19 41.73
CA ARG A 120 -97.79 28.52 41.41
C ARG A 120 -99.20 28.77 41.98
N PRO A 121 -100.17 27.83 41.89
CA PRO A 121 -101.48 28.03 42.51
C PRO A 121 -101.41 28.12 44.04
N LEU A 122 -100.51 27.36 44.68
CA LEU A 122 -100.28 27.46 46.13
C LEU A 122 -99.64 28.79 46.53
N ILE A 123 -98.66 29.27 45.76
CA ILE A 123 -98.03 30.58 45.97
C ILE A 123 -99.08 31.70 45.85
N GLU A 124 -99.91 31.66 44.81
CA GLU A 124 -100.98 32.65 44.62
C GLU A 124 -102.05 32.56 45.71
N LYS A 125 -102.46 31.36 46.12
CA LYS A 125 -103.45 31.19 47.20
C LYS A 125 -102.88 31.63 48.56
N ARG A 126 -101.57 31.46 48.81
CA ARG A 126 -100.90 32.03 50.00
C ARG A 126 -100.85 33.55 49.94
N ARG A 127 -100.50 34.14 48.80
CA ARG A 127 -100.53 35.60 48.56
C ARG A 127 -101.93 36.21 48.79
N GLN A 128 -103.00 35.48 48.48
CA GLN A 128 -104.37 35.88 48.84
C GLN A 128 -104.59 35.92 50.36
N VAL A 129 -104.06 34.96 51.12
CA VAL A 129 -104.11 34.99 52.60
C VAL A 129 -103.30 36.15 53.16
N ASP A 130 -102.09 36.38 52.66
CA ASP A 130 -101.22 37.48 53.11
C ASP A 130 -101.79 38.87 52.79
N SER A 131 -102.61 38.99 51.73
CA SER A 131 -103.35 40.20 51.40
C SER A 131 -104.71 40.33 52.11
N GLY A 132 -105.07 39.38 52.99
CA GLY A 132 -106.34 39.38 53.73
C GLY A 132 -107.57 38.95 52.92
N ASN A 133 -107.39 38.44 51.69
CA ASN A 133 -108.45 38.00 50.78
C ASN A 133 -108.79 36.49 50.90
N GLY A 134 -108.28 35.81 51.93
CA GLY A 134 -108.57 34.39 52.20
C GLY A 134 -107.99 33.93 53.54
N THR A 135 -108.32 32.71 53.95
CA THR A 135 -107.92 32.14 55.24
C THR A 135 -106.83 31.06 55.12
N VAL A 136 -106.04 30.89 56.19
CA VAL A 136 -105.06 29.78 56.30
C VAL A 136 -105.76 28.41 56.21
N ALA A 137 -107.01 28.31 56.66
CA ALA A 137 -107.82 27.08 56.54
C ALA A 137 -108.16 26.74 55.08
N GLU A 138 -108.53 27.72 54.24
CA GLU A 138 -108.69 27.50 52.80
C GLU A 138 -107.39 27.03 52.14
N LEU A 139 -106.25 27.66 52.50
CA LEU A 139 -104.94 27.28 51.96
C LEU A 139 -104.58 25.83 52.32
N GLN A 140 -104.86 25.40 53.56
CA GLN A 140 -104.64 24.03 54.00
C GLN A 140 -105.57 23.03 53.28
N ILE A 141 -106.84 23.37 53.07
CA ILE A 141 -107.79 22.55 52.30
C ILE A 141 -107.31 22.41 50.85
N PHE A 142 -106.90 23.52 50.23
CA PHE A 142 -106.39 23.54 48.86
C PHE A 142 -105.11 22.71 48.69
N TYR A 143 -104.15 22.85 49.62
CA TYR A 143 -102.93 22.02 49.67
C TYR A 143 -103.24 20.51 49.76
N LEU A 144 -104.25 20.12 50.56
CA LEU A 144 -104.65 18.72 50.67
C LEU A 144 -105.38 18.21 49.42
N GLN A 145 -106.16 19.05 48.74
CA GLN A 145 -106.82 18.72 47.46
C GLN A 145 -105.82 18.45 46.33
N LEU A 146 -104.67 19.13 46.34
CA LEU A 146 -103.59 18.96 45.36
C LEU A 146 -102.74 17.68 45.55
N ASN A 147 -103.00 16.88 46.59
CA ASN A 147 -102.39 15.57 46.84
C ASN A 147 -100.84 15.50 46.66
N PRO A 148 -100.05 16.16 47.52
CA PRO A 148 -98.57 16.24 47.40
C PRO A 148 -97.83 14.90 47.32
N GLY A 149 -98.44 13.80 47.78
CA GLY A 149 -97.83 12.47 47.73
C GLY A 149 -97.79 11.85 46.32
N ASP A 150 -98.72 12.22 45.44
CA ASP A 150 -98.74 11.74 44.05
C ASP A 150 -97.59 12.34 43.23
N TRP A 151 -97.38 13.66 43.35
CA TRP A 151 -96.22 14.34 42.77
C TRP A 151 -94.89 13.76 43.23
N LEU A 152 -94.71 13.57 44.54
CA LEU A 152 -93.46 13.04 45.09
C LEU A 152 -93.10 11.67 44.47
N LYS A 153 -94.12 10.85 44.17
CA LYS A 153 -93.93 9.58 43.45
C LYS A 153 -93.59 9.78 41.97
N LYS A 154 -94.33 10.64 41.25
CA LYS A 154 -94.07 10.98 39.83
C LYS A 154 -92.63 11.47 39.60
N VAL A 155 -92.06 12.17 40.57
CA VAL A 155 -90.66 12.66 40.54
C VAL A 155 -89.65 11.62 41.02
N LYS A 156 -89.96 10.82 42.04
CA LYS A 156 -89.02 9.83 42.59
C LYS A 156 -88.84 8.61 41.69
N ASP A 157 -89.94 8.05 41.17
CA ASP A 157 -89.91 6.82 40.39
C ASP A 157 -88.98 6.91 39.15
N PRO A 158 -88.93 8.00 38.37
CA PRO A 158 -87.99 8.14 37.25
C PRO A 158 -86.54 8.33 37.70
N ILE A 159 -86.28 9.05 38.79
CA ILE A 159 -84.92 9.25 39.31
C ILE A 159 -84.34 7.92 39.80
N ASP A 160 -85.13 7.13 40.55
CA ASP A 160 -84.71 5.80 41.00
C ASP A 160 -84.49 4.86 39.79
N GLN A 161 -85.26 5.00 38.71
CA GLN A 161 -85.05 4.28 37.44
C GLN A 161 -83.74 4.68 36.76
N THR A 162 -83.43 5.97 36.62
CA THR A 162 -82.15 6.43 36.06
C THR A 162 -80.98 5.90 36.88
N MET A 163 -81.01 6.05 38.20
CA MET A 163 -79.93 5.56 39.07
C MET A 163 -79.72 4.04 38.95
N ALA A 164 -80.81 3.25 38.93
CA ALA A 164 -80.72 1.80 38.76
C ALA A 164 -80.17 1.40 37.37
N ALA A 165 -80.57 2.11 36.31
CA ALA A 165 -80.05 1.90 34.97
C ALA A 165 -78.53 2.19 34.91
N THR A 166 -78.10 3.37 35.37
CA THR A 166 -76.67 3.76 35.35
C THR A 166 -75.81 2.85 36.24
N GLU A 167 -76.33 2.38 37.38
CA GLU A 167 -75.63 1.40 38.21
C GLU A 167 -75.49 0.04 37.50
N SER A 168 -76.52 -0.41 36.77
CA SER A 168 -76.46 -1.67 36.02
C SER A 168 -75.43 -1.67 34.88
N ASP A 169 -75.32 -0.58 34.10
CA ASP A 169 -74.26 -0.37 33.09
C ASP A 169 -72.86 -0.44 33.72
N LEU A 170 -72.68 0.20 34.88
CA LEU A 170 -71.42 0.16 35.64
C LEU A 170 -71.09 -1.25 36.18
N GLN A 171 -72.08 -1.98 36.69
CA GLN A 171 -71.87 -3.35 37.19
C GLN A 171 -71.56 -4.34 36.06
N GLU A 172 -72.27 -4.27 34.92
CA GLU A 172 -71.93 -5.10 33.76
C GLU A 172 -70.51 -4.79 33.28
N HIS A 173 -70.16 -3.51 33.11
CA HIS A 173 -68.83 -3.13 32.62
C HIS A 173 -67.68 -3.57 33.56
N GLN A 174 -67.85 -3.50 34.89
CA GLN A 174 -66.81 -3.99 35.82
C GLN A 174 -66.51 -5.49 35.66
N ILE A 175 -67.53 -6.33 35.52
CA ILE A 175 -67.37 -7.79 35.40
C ILE A 175 -66.93 -8.19 33.98
N SER A 176 -67.49 -7.52 32.98
CA SER A 176 -67.29 -7.79 31.56
C SER A 176 -65.89 -7.37 31.08
N ASP A 177 -65.39 -6.20 31.49
CA ASP A 177 -64.10 -5.67 31.02
C ASP A 177 -62.89 -6.14 31.84
N SER A 178 -63.03 -6.47 33.12
CA SER A 178 -61.92 -7.04 33.92
C SER A 178 -61.38 -8.34 33.28
N THR A 179 -62.27 -9.25 32.91
CA THR A 179 -61.94 -10.51 32.23
C THR A 179 -61.35 -10.29 30.83
N LYS A 180 -61.91 -9.35 30.04
CA LYS A 180 -61.51 -9.10 28.65
C LYS A 180 -60.23 -8.29 28.54
N SER A 181 -60.00 -7.34 29.45
CA SER A 181 -58.79 -6.54 29.54
C SER A 181 -57.58 -7.41 29.86
N MET A 182 -57.69 -8.29 30.88
CA MET A 182 -56.62 -9.19 31.29
C MET A 182 -56.13 -10.10 30.16
N LEU A 183 -57.03 -10.66 29.34
CA LEU A 183 -56.65 -11.43 28.15
C LEU A 183 -55.89 -10.59 27.12
N SER A 184 -56.31 -9.34 26.88
CA SER A 184 -55.63 -8.45 25.92
C SER A 184 -54.22 -8.04 26.38
N PHE A 185 -54.04 -7.84 27.69
CA PHE A 185 -52.75 -7.55 28.33
C PHE A 185 -51.76 -8.71 28.16
N TRP A 186 -52.18 -9.94 28.47
CA TRP A 186 -51.35 -11.14 28.26
C TRP A 186 -51.01 -11.37 26.78
N PHE A 187 -51.94 -11.10 25.86
CA PHE A 187 -51.68 -11.21 24.42
C PHE A 187 -50.63 -10.20 23.95
N SER A 188 -50.67 -8.96 24.47
CA SER A 188 -49.67 -7.92 24.18
C SER A 188 -48.27 -8.31 24.72
N ILE A 189 -48.19 -8.83 25.95
CA ILE A 189 -46.94 -9.36 26.53
C ILE A 189 -46.39 -10.52 25.70
N LEU A 190 -47.23 -11.48 25.32
CA LEU A 190 -46.82 -12.65 24.52
C LEU A 190 -46.31 -12.22 23.14
N ALA A 191 -46.99 -11.28 22.49
CA ALA A 191 -46.54 -10.68 21.23
C ALA A 191 -45.20 -9.94 21.40
N GLY A 192 -45.00 -9.23 22.51
CA GLY A 192 -43.73 -8.58 22.85
C GLY A 192 -42.57 -9.55 23.03
N VAL A 193 -42.77 -10.64 23.78
CA VAL A 193 -41.74 -11.68 23.97
C VAL A 193 -41.44 -12.42 22.66
N ALA A 194 -42.46 -12.77 21.89
CA ALA A 194 -42.29 -13.39 20.57
C ALA A 194 -41.55 -12.47 19.59
N ALA A 195 -41.82 -11.16 19.63
CA ALA A 195 -41.13 -10.16 18.85
C ALA A 195 -39.63 -10.08 19.22
N VAL A 196 -39.30 -9.93 20.50
CA VAL A 196 -37.89 -9.88 20.96
C VAL A 196 -37.14 -11.18 20.60
N GLY A 197 -37.76 -12.34 20.80
CA GLY A 197 -37.19 -13.63 20.42
C GLY A 197 -36.96 -13.77 18.91
N GLY A 198 -37.92 -13.34 18.09
CA GLY A 198 -37.82 -13.32 16.64
C GLY A 198 -36.71 -12.39 16.13
N GLY A 199 -36.62 -11.18 16.68
CA GLY A 199 -35.55 -10.22 16.38
C GLY A 199 -34.16 -10.77 16.74
N MET A 200 -34.02 -11.36 17.93
CA MET A 200 -32.77 -12.00 18.37
C MET A 200 -32.37 -13.15 17.43
N ALA A 201 -33.30 -14.01 17.03
CA ALA A 201 -33.04 -15.12 16.11
C ALA A 201 -32.64 -14.65 14.70
N ILE A 202 -33.24 -13.57 14.20
CA ILE A 202 -32.89 -12.91 12.93
C ILE A 202 -31.47 -12.32 13.00
N ALA A 203 -31.17 -11.57 14.08
CA ALA A 203 -29.85 -10.97 14.29
C ALA A 203 -28.75 -12.04 14.37
N TYR A 204 -28.95 -13.08 15.18
CA TYR A 204 -28.02 -14.19 15.36
C TYR A 204 -27.72 -14.95 14.06
N ARG A 205 -28.77 -15.31 13.29
CA ARG A 205 -28.58 -15.92 11.96
C ARG A 205 -27.84 -15.01 10.99
N THR A 206 -28.17 -13.72 10.98
CA THR A 206 -27.55 -12.75 10.06
C THR A 206 -26.05 -12.64 10.37
N ALA A 207 -25.68 -12.48 11.65
CA ALA A 207 -24.31 -12.38 12.12
C ALA A 207 -23.47 -13.61 11.72
N ILE A 208 -23.91 -14.83 12.07
CA ILE A 208 -23.18 -16.07 11.72
C ILE A 208 -23.03 -16.20 10.20
N SER A 209 -24.10 -15.92 9.43
CA SER A 209 -24.08 -16.08 7.97
C SER A 209 -23.15 -15.12 7.20
N ILE A 210 -22.52 -14.16 7.90
CA ILE A 210 -21.62 -13.15 7.33
C ILE A 210 -20.26 -13.18 8.04
N SER A 211 -20.23 -13.02 9.37
CA SER A 211 -19.00 -12.78 10.14
C SER A 211 -18.07 -13.99 10.17
N GLU A 212 -18.58 -15.21 10.40
CA GLU A 212 -17.74 -16.41 10.56
C GLU A 212 -16.92 -16.72 9.28
N PRO A 213 -17.50 -16.76 8.07
CA PRO A 213 -16.72 -16.93 6.84
C PRO A 213 -15.79 -15.76 6.50
N LEU A 214 -16.09 -14.54 6.93
CA LEU A 214 -15.17 -13.40 6.80
C LEU A 214 -13.97 -13.51 7.75
N VAL A 215 -14.19 -13.96 9.00
CA VAL A 215 -13.12 -14.27 9.95
C VAL A 215 -12.23 -15.39 9.42
N HIS A 216 -12.80 -16.44 8.81
CA HIS A 216 -12.00 -17.51 8.19
C HIS A 216 -11.12 -16.99 7.04
N LEU A 217 -11.67 -16.13 6.17
CA LEU A 217 -10.89 -15.44 5.13
C LEU A 217 -9.79 -14.55 5.70
N MET A 218 -10.06 -13.83 6.81
CA MET A 218 -9.05 -13.02 7.50
C MET A 218 -7.94 -13.86 8.13
N MET A 219 -8.24 -15.05 8.66
CA MET A 219 -7.21 -15.95 9.21
C MET A 219 -6.30 -16.48 8.11
N VAL A 220 -6.85 -16.93 6.97
CA VAL A 220 -6.03 -17.37 5.82
C VAL A 220 -5.20 -16.20 5.26
N ALA A 221 -5.77 -15.00 5.15
CA ALA A 221 -5.05 -13.80 4.73
C ALA A 221 -3.91 -13.42 5.70
N ARG A 222 -4.12 -13.61 7.00
CA ARG A 222 -3.13 -13.39 8.05
C ARG A 222 -1.98 -14.40 7.96
N GLU A 223 -2.30 -15.69 7.80
CA GLU A 223 -1.29 -16.75 7.70
C GLU A 223 -0.33 -16.51 6.53
N ILE A 224 -0.88 -16.25 5.34
CA ILE A 224 -0.11 -15.88 4.13
C ILE A 224 0.74 -14.61 4.34
N GLY A 225 0.29 -13.68 5.20
CA GLY A 225 1.00 -12.43 5.47
C GLY A 225 2.03 -12.48 6.61
N GLU A 226 1.86 -13.37 7.59
CA GLU A 226 2.72 -13.46 8.78
C GLU A 226 3.70 -14.64 8.74
N SER A 227 3.28 -15.82 8.27
CA SER A 227 4.15 -17.01 8.12
C SER A 227 4.61 -17.24 6.69
N GLY A 228 3.87 -16.72 5.70
CA GLY A 228 4.13 -16.94 4.28
C GLY A 228 3.61 -18.29 3.76
N ASP A 229 2.84 -19.03 4.56
CA ASP A 229 2.26 -20.31 4.12
C ASP A 229 1.22 -20.12 2.99
N LEU A 230 1.48 -20.78 1.86
CA LEU A 230 0.61 -20.79 0.69
C LEU A 230 -0.16 -22.12 0.51
N ASP A 231 0.01 -23.12 1.38
CA ASP A 231 -0.76 -24.38 1.35
C ASP A 231 -2.17 -24.29 1.94
N GLN A 232 -2.51 -23.12 2.48
CA GLN A 232 -3.87 -22.71 2.81
C GLN A 232 -4.86 -22.90 1.64
N LYS A 233 -6.05 -23.43 1.95
CA LYS A 233 -7.15 -23.64 1.00
C LYS A 233 -8.46 -23.11 1.60
N ILE A 234 -9.14 -22.25 0.85
CA ILE A 234 -10.44 -21.70 1.29
C ILE A 234 -11.55 -22.49 0.62
N ASP A 235 -12.00 -23.57 1.28
CA ASP A 235 -13.21 -24.28 0.86
C ASP A 235 -14.46 -23.58 1.41
N LEU A 236 -15.19 -22.92 0.51
CA LEU A 236 -16.45 -22.22 0.80
C LEU A 236 -17.38 -22.31 -0.43
N ASP A 237 -18.17 -23.39 -0.57
CA ASP A 237 -19.25 -23.45 -1.57
C ASP A 237 -20.40 -22.49 -1.20
N ARG A 238 -20.19 -21.20 -1.46
CA ARG A 238 -21.20 -20.16 -1.38
C ARG A 238 -21.52 -19.57 -2.74
N LYS A 239 -22.82 -19.34 -2.93
CA LYS A 239 -23.44 -18.71 -4.11
C LYS A 239 -23.91 -17.28 -3.74
N ASP A 240 -22.97 -16.52 -3.19
CA ASP A 240 -23.06 -15.10 -2.83
C ASP A 240 -21.65 -14.48 -2.76
N GLU A 241 -21.57 -13.18 -2.47
CA GLU A 241 -20.37 -12.35 -2.60
C GLU A 241 -19.18 -12.84 -1.76
N VAL A 242 -19.40 -13.54 -0.64
CA VAL A 242 -18.29 -14.12 0.15
C VAL A 242 -17.73 -15.39 -0.52
N GLY A 243 -18.58 -16.12 -1.25
CA GLY A 243 -18.13 -17.23 -2.11
C GLY A 243 -17.38 -16.73 -3.36
N GLU A 244 -17.75 -15.56 -3.89
CA GLU A 244 -17.02 -14.90 -4.98
C GLU A 244 -15.69 -14.29 -4.51
N LEU A 245 -15.67 -13.70 -3.32
CA LEU A 245 -14.46 -13.27 -2.62
C LEU A 245 -13.52 -14.45 -2.37
N SER A 246 -14.04 -15.57 -1.84
CA SER A 246 -13.27 -16.83 -1.67
C SER A 246 -12.66 -17.33 -2.99
N LYS A 247 -13.43 -17.37 -4.08
CA LYS A 247 -12.92 -17.76 -5.41
C LYS A 247 -11.84 -16.81 -5.93
N THR A 248 -11.95 -15.52 -5.62
CA THR A 248 -10.94 -14.50 -5.96
C THR A 248 -9.68 -14.67 -5.12
N PHE A 249 -9.84 -14.96 -3.83
CA PHE A 249 -8.73 -15.19 -2.90
C PHE A 249 -7.96 -16.48 -3.23
N ASN A 250 -8.65 -17.58 -3.54
CA ASN A 250 -8.04 -18.81 -4.03
C ASN A 250 -7.25 -18.60 -5.35
N LYS A 251 -7.72 -17.73 -6.26
CA LYS A 251 -6.96 -17.33 -7.47
C LYS A 251 -5.68 -16.55 -7.14
N MET A 252 -5.71 -15.73 -6.09
CA MET A 252 -4.54 -15.00 -5.59
C MET A 252 -3.52 -15.96 -4.96
N ILE A 253 -3.97 -16.88 -4.10
CA ILE A 253 -3.11 -17.95 -3.53
C ILE A 253 -2.45 -18.76 -4.66
N ALA A 254 -3.23 -19.25 -5.62
CA ALA A 254 -2.71 -20.02 -6.76
C ALA A 254 -1.66 -19.26 -7.59
N TYR A 255 -1.79 -17.94 -7.73
CA TYR A 255 -0.80 -17.10 -8.39
C TYR A 255 0.48 -16.92 -7.56
N LEU A 256 0.37 -16.69 -6.25
CA LEU A 256 1.53 -16.61 -5.36
C LEU A 256 2.32 -17.93 -5.37
N LYS A 257 1.63 -19.08 -5.42
CA LYS A 257 2.26 -20.40 -5.54
C LYS A 257 2.95 -20.63 -6.88
N GLU A 258 2.37 -20.13 -7.97
CA GLU A 258 3.01 -20.15 -9.30
C GLU A 258 4.33 -19.37 -9.27
N MET A 259 4.35 -18.17 -8.67
CA MET A 259 5.56 -17.35 -8.54
C MET A 259 6.57 -17.93 -7.54
N ALA A 260 6.12 -18.63 -6.50
CA ALA A 260 6.98 -19.38 -5.59
C ALA A 260 7.67 -20.55 -6.30
N GLY A 261 6.94 -21.34 -7.09
CA GLY A 261 7.51 -22.44 -7.91
C GLY A 261 8.48 -21.93 -8.98
N VAL A 262 8.21 -20.76 -9.57
CA VAL A 262 9.17 -20.05 -10.45
C VAL A 262 10.45 -19.68 -9.68
N SER A 263 10.32 -19.21 -8.44
CA SER A 263 11.47 -18.86 -7.59
C SER A 263 12.31 -20.09 -7.26
N GLU A 264 11.66 -21.22 -6.96
CA GLU A 264 12.30 -22.51 -6.68
C GLU A 264 13.03 -23.07 -7.91
N ALA A 265 12.41 -23.01 -9.10
CA ALA A 265 13.06 -23.40 -10.36
C ALA A 265 14.32 -22.56 -10.64
N ILE A 266 14.25 -21.24 -10.45
CA ILE A 266 15.40 -20.33 -10.60
C ILE A 266 16.49 -20.64 -9.56
N ALA A 267 16.13 -20.94 -8.31
CA ALA A 267 17.07 -21.33 -7.26
C ALA A 267 17.74 -22.69 -7.53
N GLY A 268 17.02 -23.63 -8.16
CA GLY A 268 17.56 -24.89 -8.68
C GLY A 268 18.39 -24.74 -9.96
N GLY A 269 18.51 -23.53 -10.51
CA GLY A 269 19.25 -23.24 -11.74
C GLY A 269 18.48 -23.55 -13.04
N ASP A 270 17.21 -23.95 -12.97
CA ASP A 270 16.36 -24.13 -14.15
C ASP A 270 15.87 -22.78 -14.68
N LEU A 271 16.75 -22.17 -15.48
CA LEU A 271 16.44 -20.97 -16.26
C LEU A 271 15.73 -21.30 -17.59
N THR A 272 15.13 -22.48 -17.78
CA THR A 272 14.32 -22.76 -18.99
C THR A 272 12.90 -22.22 -18.87
N PHE A 273 12.33 -22.13 -17.66
CA PHE A 273 10.97 -21.67 -17.42
C PHE A 273 10.72 -20.24 -17.95
N GLN A 274 9.64 -20.05 -18.71
CA GLN A 274 9.30 -18.75 -19.30
C GLN A 274 8.11 -18.11 -18.57
N VAL A 275 8.40 -17.13 -17.72
CA VAL A 275 7.39 -16.38 -16.97
C VAL A 275 6.65 -15.43 -17.90
N GLN A 276 5.34 -15.62 -18.03
CA GLN A 276 4.44 -14.83 -18.85
C GLN A 276 3.59 -13.90 -17.95
N PRO A 277 3.82 -12.58 -17.94
CA PRO A 277 3.04 -11.67 -17.10
C PRO A 277 1.55 -11.70 -17.47
N ARG A 278 0.67 -11.88 -16.48
CA ARG A 278 -0.77 -12.07 -16.66
C ARG A 278 -1.50 -10.80 -17.11
N SER A 279 -0.90 -9.63 -16.97
CA SER A 279 -1.42 -8.35 -17.47
C SER A 279 -0.31 -7.31 -17.61
N HIS A 280 -0.62 -6.15 -18.21
CA HIS A 280 0.35 -5.03 -18.23
C HIS A 280 0.70 -4.49 -16.83
N SER A 281 -0.18 -4.69 -15.84
CA SER A 281 0.03 -4.28 -14.44
C SER A 281 0.59 -5.40 -13.55
N ASP A 282 1.01 -6.52 -14.14
CA ASP A 282 1.63 -7.64 -13.41
C ASP A 282 3.11 -7.34 -13.11
N THR A 283 3.35 -6.60 -12.04
CA THR A 283 4.70 -6.21 -11.58
C THR A 283 5.58 -7.42 -11.25
N LEU A 284 5.02 -8.44 -10.60
CA LEU A 284 5.79 -9.58 -10.09
C LEU A 284 6.17 -10.54 -11.22
N GLY A 285 5.23 -10.85 -12.12
CA GLY A 285 5.48 -11.62 -13.33
C GLY A 285 6.45 -10.93 -14.28
N LYS A 286 6.40 -9.59 -14.40
CA LYS A 286 7.41 -8.79 -15.12
C LYS A 286 8.80 -8.94 -14.49
N ALA A 287 8.91 -8.71 -13.18
CA ALA A 287 10.19 -8.79 -12.46
C ALA A 287 10.85 -10.18 -12.56
N PHE A 288 10.07 -11.26 -12.41
CA PHE A 288 10.58 -12.62 -12.62
C PHE A 288 10.98 -12.89 -14.08
N SER A 289 10.21 -12.39 -15.06
CA SER A 289 10.56 -12.52 -16.48
C SER A 289 11.90 -11.83 -16.78
N GLU A 290 12.07 -10.57 -16.36
CA GLU A 290 13.32 -9.81 -16.49
C GLU A 290 14.49 -10.48 -15.75
N MET A 291 14.27 -11.00 -14.54
CA MET A 291 15.29 -11.75 -13.79
C MET A 291 15.74 -13.02 -14.52
N THR A 292 14.83 -13.83 -15.06
CA THR A 292 15.24 -15.02 -15.84
C THR A 292 16.02 -14.65 -17.10
N ILE A 293 15.69 -13.55 -17.77
CA ILE A 293 16.42 -13.05 -18.95
C ILE A 293 17.83 -12.58 -18.54
N GLY A 294 17.95 -11.79 -17.48
CA GLY A 294 19.23 -11.30 -16.96
C GLY A 294 20.16 -12.45 -16.51
N LEU A 295 19.62 -13.44 -15.79
CA LEU A 295 20.40 -14.61 -15.36
C LEU A 295 20.85 -15.48 -16.55
N ARG A 296 19.99 -15.70 -17.56
CA ARG A 296 20.38 -16.38 -18.82
C ARG A 296 21.52 -15.65 -19.53
N GLN A 297 21.46 -14.32 -19.58
CA GLN A 297 22.49 -13.49 -20.22
C GLN A 297 23.80 -13.54 -19.43
N LEU A 298 23.76 -13.48 -18.10
CA LEU A 298 24.94 -13.61 -17.24
C LEU A 298 25.63 -14.98 -17.43
N VAL A 299 24.87 -16.08 -17.41
CA VAL A 299 25.41 -17.43 -17.67
C VAL A 299 26.03 -17.53 -19.06
N ARG A 300 25.44 -16.87 -20.07
CA ARG A 300 26.00 -16.80 -21.43
C ARG A 300 27.33 -16.06 -21.45
N SER A 301 27.42 -14.88 -20.83
CA SER A 301 28.67 -14.10 -20.75
C SER A 301 29.77 -14.84 -19.97
N VAL A 302 29.42 -15.54 -18.88
CA VAL A 302 30.40 -16.37 -18.14
C VAL A 302 30.94 -17.50 -19.01
N ARG A 303 30.09 -18.17 -19.80
CA ARG A 303 30.51 -19.22 -20.75
C ARG A 303 31.39 -18.67 -21.88
N GLU A 304 31.10 -17.46 -22.37
CA GLU A 304 31.90 -16.77 -23.39
C GLU A 304 33.28 -16.39 -22.86
N SER A 305 33.36 -15.76 -21.69
CA SER A 305 34.62 -15.47 -21.00
C SER A 305 35.43 -16.73 -20.69
N ALA A 306 34.79 -17.82 -20.26
CA ALA A 306 35.47 -19.10 -20.04
C ALA A 306 36.05 -19.68 -21.34
N SER A 307 35.35 -19.53 -22.47
CA SER A 307 35.85 -19.93 -23.80
C SER A 307 37.04 -19.06 -24.24
N GLN A 308 37.03 -17.76 -23.92
CA GLN A 308 38.12 -16.84 -24.24
C GLN A 308 39.36 -17.14 -23.39
N VAL A 309 39.19 -17.42 -22.09
CA VAL A 309 40.27 -17.86 -21.19
C VAL A 309 40.85 -19.20 -21.64
N ALA A 310 40.03 -20.15 -22.08
CA ALA A 310 40.51 -21.41 -22.63
C ALA A 310 41.35 -21.20 -23.91
N GLY A 311 40.89 -20.36 -24.84
CA GLY A 311 41.64 -19.99 -26.05
C GLY A 311 42.99 -19.34 -25.75
N GLY A 312 43.00 -18.31 -24.89
CA GLY A 312 44.24 -17.67 -24.43
C GLY A 312 45.17 -18.63 -23.69
N SER A 313 44.65 -19.60 -22.94
CA SER A 313 45.47 -20.65 -22.31
C SER A 313 46.16 -21.54 -23.34
N THR A 314 45.47 -21.90 -24.43
CA THR A 314 46.09 -22.68 -25.53
C THR A 314 47.10 -21.87 -26.34
N GLU A 315 46.92 -20.55 -26.48
CA GLU A 315 47.88 -19.65 -27.10
C GLU A 315 49.15 -19.50 -26.23
N VAL A 316 48.99 -19.29 -24.92
CA VAL A 316 50.11 -19.23 -23.95
C VAL A 316 50.87 -20.57 -23.89
N ALA A 317 50.19 -21.71 -23.95
CA ALA A 317 50.85 -23.02 -24.06
C ALA A 317 51.70 -23.11 -25.33
N SER A 318 51.11 -22.74 -26.49
CA SER A 318 51.81 -22.76 -27.79
C SER A 318 53.04 -21.83 -27.82
N ALA A 319 52.92 -20.63 -27.23
CA ALA A 319 54.02 -19.69 -27.08
C ALA A 319 55.11 -20.20 -26.09
N SER A 320 54.72 -21.00 -25.09
CA SER A 320 55.65 -21.62 -24.15
C SER A 320 56.46 -22.75 -24.81
N ASP A 321 55.81 -23.58 -25.63
CA ASP A 321 56.49 -24.61 -26.42
C ASP A 321 57.46 -24.01 -27.44
N GLU A 322 57.08 -22.91 -28.11
CA GLU A 322 57.98 -22.22 -29.04
C GLU A 322 59.15 -21.54 -28.31
N SER A 323 58.89 -20.91 -27.15
CA SER A 323 59.94 -20.39 -26.27
C SER A 323 60.91 -21.50 -25.82
N ALA A 324 60.41 -22.70 -25.49
CA ALA A 324 61.26 -23.84 -25.16
C ALA A 324 62.18 -24.25 -26.32
N LYS A 325 61.68 -24.28 -27.58
CA LYS A 325 62.51 -24.52 -28.77
C LYS A 325 63.57 -23.43 -28.97
N ILE A 326 63.19 -22.16 -28.82
CA ILE A 326 64.11 -21.02 -28.93
C ILE A 326 65.21 -21.10 -27.87
N ASN A 327 64.88 -21.49 -26.63
CA ASN A 327 65.87 -21.69 -25.57
C ASN A 327 66.83 -22.86 -25.87
N ILE A 328 66.36 -23.95 -26.48
CA ILE A 328 67.22 -25.05 -26.95
C ILE A 328 68.17 -24.56 -28.05
N GLN A 329 67.66 -23.82 -29.04
CA GLN A 329 68.48 -23.22 -30.11
C GLN A 329 69.52 -22.24 -29.55
N ALA A 330 69.12 -21.41 -28.59
CA ALA A 330 70.02 -20.46 -27.93
C ALA A 330 71.13 -21.17 -27.13
N ALA A 331 70.81 -22.29 -26.45
CA ALA A 331 71.82 -23.12 -25.79
C ALA A 331 72.84 -23.68 -26.79
N SER A 332 72.39 -24.28 -27.91
CA SER A 332 73.29 -24.77 -28.96
C SER A 332 74.14 -23.66 -29.60
N ALA A 333 73.59 -22.45 -29.78
CA ALA A 333 74.35 -21.30 -30.25
C ALA A 333 75.39 -20.81 -29.21
N ILE A 334 75.10 -20.93 -27.91
CA ILE A 334 76.07 -20.65 -26.84
C ILE A 334 77.19 -21.69 -26.82
N ASP A 335 76.89 -22.97 -27.06
CA ASP A 335 77.91 -24.02 -27.22
C ASP A 335 78.81 -23.76 -28.44
N GLU A 336 78.25 -23.34 -29.58
CA GLU A 336 79.00 -22.95 -30.78
C GLU A 336 79.88 -21.70 -30.54
N VAL A 337 79.34 -20.67 -29.87
CA VAL A 337 80.12 -19.48 -29.47
C VAL A 337 81.23 -19.85 -28.48
N THR A 338 80.98 -20.79 -27.57
CA THR A 338 82.00 -21.28 -26.61
C THR A 338 83.10 -22.07 -27.32
N SER A 339 82.74 -22.91 -28.29
CA SER A 339 83.69 -23.65 -29.14
C SER A 339 84.56 -22.72 -29.99
N THR A 340 83.95 -21.74 -30.67
CA THR A 340 84.69 -20.74 -31.45
C THR A 340 85.54 -19.82 -30.57
N MET A 341 85.13 -19.50 -29.33
CA MET A 341 86.00 -18.85 -28.35
C MET A 341 87.18 -19.74 -27.92
N HIS A 342 87.00 -21.05 -27.83
CA HIS A 342 88.10 -21.98 -27.54
C HIS A 342 89.10 -22.03 -28.70
N GLU A 343 88.65 -22.15 -29.94
CA GLU A 343 89.52 -22.05 -31.13
C GLU A 343 90.20 -20.69 -31.24
N MET A 344 89.49 -19.58 -30.98
CA MET A 344 90.10 -18.24 -30.94
C MET A 344 91.16 -18.13 -29.85
N SER A 345 90.95 -18.73 -28.67
CA SER A 345 91.96 -18.77 -27.59
C SER A 345 93.22 -19.55 -28.02
N ILE A 346 93.06 -20.72 -28.64
CA ILE A 346 94.17 -21.50 -29.21
C ILE A 346 94.89 -20.71 -30.30
N ASN A 347 94.17 -20.04 -31.20
CA ASN A 347 94.75 -19.22 -32.26
C ASN A 347 95.48 -17.99 -31.71
N VAL A 348 94.99 -17.35 -30.65
CA VAL A 348 95.69 -16.26 -29.95
C VAL A 348 96.95 -16.78 -29.26
N GLN A 349 96.92 -17.94 -28.60
CA GLN A 349 98.13 -18.57 -28.02
C GLN A 349 99.16 -18.89 -29.11
N ASN A 350 98.74 -19.44 -30.25
CA ASN A 350 99.60 -19.67 -31.41
C ASN A 350 100.16 -18.37 -31.98
N MET A 351 99.36 -17.29 -32.06
CA MET A 351 99.81 -15.98 -32.51
C MET A 351 100.86 -15.40 -31.55
N VAL A 352 100.64 -15.46 -30.24
CA VAL A 352 101.61 -15.02 -29.21
C VAL A 352 102.90 -15.83 -29.31
N LYS A 353 102.82 -17.16 -29.44
CA LYS A 353 103.99 -18.03 -29.64
C LYS A 353 104.77 -17.66 -30.91
N ASN A 354 104.07 -17.49 -32.04
CA ASN A 354 104.69 -17.09 -33.31
C ASN A 354 105.33 -15.69 -33.22
N THR A 355 104.69 -14.76 -32.49
CA THR A 355 105.21 -13.40 -32.26
C THR A 355 106.46 -13.45 -31.37
N GLN A 356 106.50 -14.33 -30.36
CA GLN A 356 107.66 -14.53 -29.51
C GLN A 356 108.83 -15.16 -30.28
N THR A 357 108.57 -16.15 -31.15
CA THR A 357 109.58 -16.71 -32.05
C THR A 357 110.08 -15.65 -33.04
N GLN A 358 109.19 -14.85 -33.63
CA GLN A 358 109.57 -13.76 -34.53
C GLN A 358 110.41 -12.69 -33.83
N ALA A 359 110.06 -12.31 -32.60
CA ALA A 359 110.85 -11.40 -31.77
C ALA A 359 112.24 -11.97 -31.47
N SER A 360 112.34 -13.29 -31.20
CA SER A 360 113.63 -13.98 -31.03
C SER A 360 114.49 -13.91 -32.29
N SER A 361 113.94 -14.25 -33.46
CA SER A 361 114.66 -14.19 -34.74
C SER A 361 115.03 -12.75 -35.16
N VAL A 362 114.21 -11.74 -34.82
CA VAL A 362 114.55 -10.33 -35.01
C VAL A 362 115.70 -9.91 -34.09
N SER A 363 115.72 -10.39 -32.84
CA SER A 363 116.82 -10.14 -31.89
C SER A 363 118.13 -10.79 -32.34
N GLU A 364 118.08 -12.04 -32.82
CA GLU A 364 119.20 -12.76 -33.42
C GLU A 364 119.71 -12.08 -34.71
N THR A 365 118.79 -11.56 -35.54
CA THR A 365 119.11 -10.75 -36.72
C THR A 365 119.79 -9.44 -36.31
N SER A 366 119.32 -8.79 -35.24
CA SER A 366 119.96 -7.58 -34.69
C SER A 366 121.38 -7.85 -34.21
N ALA A 367 121.59 -8.91 -33.41
CA ALA A 367 122.91 -9.31 -32.95
C ALA A 367 123.85 -9.68 -34.12
N SER A 368 123.31 -10.28 -35.19
CA SER A 368 124.03 -10.55 -36.43
C SER A 368 124.39 -9.25 -37.18
N ILE A 369 123.51 -8.25 -37.18
CA ILE A 369 123.79 -6.91 -37.71
C ILE A 369 124.87 -6.21 -36.87
N ASP A 370 124.84 -6.30 -35.55
CA ASP A 370 125.88 -5.75 -34.67
C ASP A 370 127.24 -6.42 -34.92
N GLN A 371 127.28 -7.74 -35.12
CA GLN A 371 128.49 -8.45 -35.54
C GLN A 371 128.96 -8.04 -36.95
N MET A 372 128.06 -7.79 -37.89
CA MET A 372 128.41 -7.25 -39.21
C MET A 372 128.98 -5.83 -39.10
N VAL A 373 128.37 -4.93 -38.32
CA VAL A 373 128.88 -3.57 -38.07
C VAL A 373 130.26 -3.63 -37.42
N ALA A 374 130.45 -4.43 -36.38
CA ALA A 374 131.76 -4.64 -35.74
C ALA A 374 132.80 -5.30 -36.68
N SER A 375 132.38 -5.96 -37.76
CA SER A 375 133.27 -6.51 -38.79
C SER A 375 133.59 -5.47 -39.86
N ILE A 376 132.59 -4.69 -40.31
CA ILE A 376 132.76 -3.56 -41.24
C ILE A 376 133.70 -2.51 -40.64
N GLN A 377 133.61 -2.24 -39.33
CA GLN A 377 134.54 -1.34 -38.64
C GLN A 377 135.99 -1.83 -38.71
N ARG A 378 136.23 -3.13 -38.45
CA ARG A 378 137.56 -3.76 -38.60
C ARG A 378 138.06 -3.75 -40.05
N VAL A 379 137.17 -3.87 -41.04
CA VAL A 379 137.51 -3.72 -42.46
C VAL A 379 137.87 -2.26 -42.79
N ALA A 380 137.18 -1.27 -42.22
CA ALA A 380 137.51 0.14 -42.39
C ALA A 380 138.88 0.49 -41.74
N ASP A 381 139.16 -0.01 -40.54
CA ASP A 381 140.45 0.20 -39.87
C ASP A 381 141.61 -0.47 -40.61
N THR A 382 141.43 -1.70 -41.12
CA THR A 382 142.47 -2.38 -41.93
C THR A 382 142.66 -1.74 -43.30
N ALA A 383 141.60 -1.22 -43.93
CA ALA A 383 141.71 -0.41 -45.15
C ALA A 383 142.48 0.90 -44.89
N LYS A 384 142.30 1.53 -43.72
CA LYS A 384 143.03 2.73 -43.31
C LYS A 384 144.53 2.46 -43.12
N VAL A 385 144.90 1.34 -42.50
CA VAL A 385 146.31 0.89 -42.39
C VAL A 385 146.92 0.59 -43.76
N LEU A 386 146.17 -0.03 -44.67
CA LEU A 386 146.63 -0.25 -46.06
C LEU A 386 146.84 1.08 -46.81
N LEU A 387 146.04 2.11 -46.52
CA LEU A 387 146.21 3.43 -47.12
C LEU A 387 147.54 4.09 -46.68
N ASP A 388 147.87 4.05 -45.39
CA ASP A 388 149.17 4.56 -44.88
C ASP A 388 150.37 3.83 -45.53
N ILE A 389 150.29 2.49 -45.65
CA ILE A 389 151.34 1.68 -46.29
C ILE A 389 151.54 2.07 -47.77
N SER A 390 150.46 2.47 -48.47
CA SER A 390 150.51 2.76 -49.90
C SER A 390 151.28 4.04 -50.28
N GLN A 391 151.44 4.99 -49.36
CA GLN A 391 152.01 6.31 -49.67
C GLN A 391 153.55 6.38 -49.57
N LEU A 392 154.22 5.29 -49.19
CA LEU A 392 155.60 5.30 -48.69
C LEU A 392 156.69 4.79 -49.65
N ARG A 393 156.45 4.72 -50.98
CA ARG A 393 157.48 4.21 -51.92
C ARG A 393 157.39 4.74 -53.36
N GLN A 394 158.57 5.05 -53.94
CA GLN A 394 158.87 5.45 -55.33
C GLN A 394 158.52 6.92 -55.70
N PRO A 395 159.27 7.59 -56.60
CA PRO A 395 160.02 7.06 -57.77
C PRO A 395 161.56 7.21 -57.77
N GLU A 396 162.22 6.41 -58.62
CA GLU A 396 163.43 6.76 -59.41
C GLU A 396 163.75 5.62 -60.42
N LEU A 397 163.61 5.89 -61.73
CA LEU A 397 164.36 5.29 -62.88
C LEU A 397 164.25 3.76 -63.21
N LYS A 398 164.45 3.26 -64.44
CA LYS A 398 164.53 3.88 -65.79
C LYS A 398 164.20 2.90 -66.94
N THR A 399 163.47 3.41 -67.94
CA THR A 399 163.57 3.19 -69.40
C THR A 399 164.25 1.95 -70.04
N ARG A 400 163.50 1.37 -71.02
CA ARG A 400 163.91 1.09 -72.42
C ARG A 400 164.68 -0.20 -72.78
N ASN A 401 163.94 -1.18 -73.35
CA ASN A 401 164.14 -1.75 -74.70
C ASN A 401 162.99 -2.75 -75.04
N SER A 402 162.94 -3.32 -76.25
CA SER A 402 161.98 -2.84 -77.28
C SER A 402 161.87 -3.72 -78.54
N ALA A 403 161.48 -5.00 -78.43
CA ALA A 403 161.16 -5.90 -79.57
C ALA A 403 160.13 -6.96 -79.11
N CYS A 404 159.23 -7.54 -79.92
CA CYS A 404 159.07 -7.44 -81.38
C CYS A 404 157.60 -7.62 -81.86
N PHE A 405 157.22 -6.88 -82.91
CA PHE A 405 156.30 -7.20 -84.03
C PHE A 405 154.90 -7.87 -83.90
N SER A 406 153.91 -7.22 -84.55
CA SER A 406 152.71 -7.75 -85.27
C SER A 406 151.62 -8.55 -84.50
N CYS A 407 150.31 -8.43 -84.78
CA CYS A 407 149.60 -7.66 -85.82
C CYS A 407 148.19 -7.18 -85.37
N CYS A 408 147.61 -6.22 -86.10
CA CYS A 408 146.24 -5.67 -85.98
C CYS A 408 145.46 -5.99 -87.29
N PRO A 409 144.18 -5.57 -87.57
CA PRO A 409 143.31 -4.55 -86.93
C PRO A 409 141.82 -5.02 -86.75
N ARG A 410 140.71 -4.24 -86.57
CA ARG A 410 140.41 -2.78 -86.57
C ARG A 410 139.03 -2.47 -85.92
N SER A 411 138.84 -1.21 -85.45
CA SER A 411 137.56 -0.42 -85.31
C SER A 411 136.36 -0.99 -84.52
N GLN A 412 135.67 -0.29 -83.58
CA GLN A 412 135.05 1.06 -83.55
C GLN A 412 133.80 1.25 -84.46
N PRO A 413 132.81 2.12 -84.09
CA PRO A 413 132.29 2.48 -82.76
C PRO A 413 130.73 2.69 -82.75
N HIS A 414 130.23 3.60 -81.89
CA HIS A 414 128.85 4.12 -81.67
C HIS A 414 128.06 3.46 -80.52
N GLN A 415 127.24 4.10 -79.68
CA GLN A 415 126.70 5.48 -79.43
C GLN A 415 125.15 5.48 -79.40
N HIS A 416 124.61 6.46 -78.66
CA HIS A 416 123.19 6.72 -78.34
C HIS A 416 122.54 5.68 -77.39
N LEU A 417 121.77 6.04 -76.36
CA LEU A 417 120.83 7.16 -76.04
C LEU A 417 119.35 6.85 -76.33
N ASP A 418 118.52 7.50 -75.51
CA ASP A 418 117.06 7.58 -75.49
C ASP A 418 116.29 6.28 -75.15
N SER A 419 115.40 6.19 -74.16
CA SER A 419 114.58 7.12 -73.32
C SER A 419 113.08 7.11 -73.66
N LYS A 420 112.29 6.94 -72.59
CA LYS A 420 111.02 7.64 -72.25
C LYS A 420 110.67 7.26 -70.79
N LEU A 421 110.36 8.22 -69.90
CA LEU A 421 109.08 8.94 -69.76
C LEU A 421 107.91 7.95 -69.54
N ILE A 422 107.00 8.12 -68.58
CA ILE A 422 106.68 9.27 -67.69
C ILE A 422 106.00 8.69 -66.42
N SER A 423 106.25 9.19 -65.19
CA SER A 423 105.44 10.16 -64.41
C SER A 423 103.91 9.86 -64.34
N HIS A 424 103.14 10.20 -63.30
CA HIS A 424 103.37 11.14 -62.20
C HIS A 424 102.38 10.89 -61.03
N HIS A 425 102.81 11.18 -59.78
CA HIS A 425 102.04 11.91 -58.72
C HIS A 425 100.69 11.36 -58.16
N ARG A 426 100.55 11.23 -56.82
CA ARG A 426 99.86 12.18 -55.86
C ARG A 426 98.30 12.15 -55.95
N ARG A 427 97.49 12.52 -54.93
CA ARG A 427 97.69 13.04 -53.54
C ARG A 427 96.37 12.88 -52.76
N ALA A 428 96.44 12.57 -51.45
CA ALA A 428 95.64 13.24 -50.40
C ALA A 428 94.09 13.09 -50.45
N ARG A 429 93.25 13.64 -49.54
CA ARG A 429 93.45 14.32 -48.23
C ARG A 429 92.18 14.23 -47.34
N SER A 430 92.39 14.25 -46.02
CA SER A 430 91.56 14.84 -44.94
C SER A 430 90.07 15.26 -45.15
N ALA A 431 89.18 14.66 -44.35
CA ALA A 431 88.42 15.28 -43.23
C ALA A 431 87.39 16.43 -43.39
N ARG A 432 86.31 16.29 -42.59
CA ARG A 432 85.50 17.32 -41.86
C ARG A 432 84.46 18.23 -42.58
N ARG A 433 83.20 18.02 -42.16
CA ARG A 433 82.22 18.99 -41.56
C ARG A 433 81.46 20.05 -42.42
N GLN A 434 80.12 19.89 -42.35
CA GLN A 434 79.08 20.88 -41.97
C GLN A 434 78.49 21.92 -42.96
N HIS A 435 77.18 22.20 -42.73
CA HIS A 435 76.32 23.31 -43.20
C HIS A 435 75.82 23.24 -44.67
N ARG A 436 74.49 23.28 -44.93
CA ARG A 436 73.46 24.38 -44.86
C ARG A 436 73.56 25.35 -46.06
N GLN A 437 72.48 25.94 -46.61
CA GLN A 437 71.11 26.12 -46.10
C GLN A 437 70.04 26.32 -47.21
N ASP A 438 68.77 26.40 -46.79
CA ASP A 438 67.59 26.96 -47.49
C ASP A 438 67.03 26.15 -48.69
N ARG A 439 65.75 26.26 -49.10
CA ARG A 439 64.53 26.97 -48.61
C ARG A 439 63.28 26.18 -49.06
N GLY A 440 62.10 26.21 -48.44
CA GLY A 440 61.67 26.76 -47.13
C GLY A 440 60.13 26.80 -46.99
N GLY A 441 59.65 27.20 -45.80
CA GLY A 441 58.29 27.75 -45.56
C GLY A 441 57.16 26.75 -45.23
N ASP A 442 56.19 27.08 -44.36
CA ASP A 442 56.04 28.25 -43.46
C ASP A 442 55.00 27.98 -42.34
N ARG A 443 55.31 28.30 -41.06
CA ARG A 443 54.39 28.51 -39.88
C ARG A 443 53.45 27.33 -39.47
N ARG A 444 52.94 27.14 -38.23
CA ARG A 444 53.00 27.69 -36.84
C ARG A 444 52.41 26.58 -35.91
N SER A 445 52.58 26.48 -34.58
CA SER A 445 53.43 27.16 -33.59
C SER A 445 53.45 26.43 -32.21
N ARG A 446 54.24 26.98 -31.27
CA ARG A 446 54.30 26.78 -29.79
C ARG A 446 52.92 26.73 -29.11
N ARG A 447 52.72 26.21 -27.88
CA ARG A 447 53.59 25.99 -26.68
C ARG A 447 53.33 24.56 -26.10
N ALA A 448 54.15 23.86 -25.32
CA ALA A 448 54.96 24.18 -24.13
C ALA A 448 54.16 24.58 -22.88
N ASP A 449 54.07 23.68 -21.88
CA ASP A 449 54.65 23.83 -20.53
C ASP A 449 54.53 22.49 -19.75
N GLU A 450 54.96 22.43 -18.48
CA GLU A 450 55.49 21.23 -17.77
C GLU A 450 54.52 20.57 -16.73
N PRO A 451 54.89 19.52 -15.95
CA PRO A 451 53.95 18.47 -15.51
C PRO A 451 53.34 18.65 -14.10
N SER A 452 52.36 17.80 -13.77
CA SER A 452 51.89 17.57 -12.39
C SER A 452 51.27 16.18 -12.19
N CYS A 453 51.52 15.59 -11.03
CA CYS A 453 50.99 14.32 -10.49
C CYS A 453 51.04 14.48 -8.94
N PRO A 454 50.28 13.75 -8.08
CA PRO A 454 49.38 12.62 -8.32
C PRO A 454 47.99 12.79 -7.64
N GLN A 455 47.34 11.67 -7.28
CA GLN A 455 46.17 11.50 -6.40
C GLN A 455 44.76 11.79 -6.97
N ARG A 456 43.96 10.73 -7.10
CA ARG A 456 43.05 10.29 -6.00
C ARG A 456 42.68 8.82 -6.14
N CYS A 457 42.30 8.21 -5.01
CA CYS A 457 41.77 6.85 -4.96
C CYS A 457 40.31 6.81 -5.45
N HIS A 458 39.86 5.64 -5.87
CA HIS A 458 38.56 5.15 -5.44
C HIS A 458 38.56 3.63 -5.26
#